data_AF-A0A956EK26-F1
#
_entry.id   AF-A0A956EK26-F1
#
_cell.length_a   1.000
_cell.length_b   1.000
_cell.length_c   1.000
_cell.angle_alpha   90.00
_cell.angle_beta   90.00
_cell.angle_gamma   90.00
#
_symmetry.space_group_name_H-M   'P 1'
#
loop_
_entity.id
_entity.type
_entity.pdbx_description
1 polymer ?
#
loop_
_entity_poly.entity_id
_entity_poly.type
_entity_poly.pdbx_seq_one_letter_code
_entity_poly.pdbx_strand_id
1 'polypeptide(L)'
;MASFPSLLLQAETIAAQGAFAEAQAAFFDPDPEAALGLRRRLAAVDGGVVAHFYMDPELQGVLYATPWPHIHISDSLVMADRAVAMAEAGARTIAVLGVDFMSENVRAMLDASGRSDVAVYRVSER
;
A
#
# COMPACT_ATOMS: atom_id res chain seq x y z
N MET A 1 -10.03 -14.99 33.03
CA MET A 1 -8.80 -14.37 32.50
C MET A 1 -8.98 -14.18 31.01
N ALA A 2 -8.78 -12.98 30.47
CA ALA A 2 -8.77 -12.80 29.03
C ALA A 2 -7.53 -13.49 28.45
N SER A 3 -7.68 -14.24 27.35
CA SER A 3 -6.54 -14.81 26.62
C SER A 3 -5.67 -13.69 26.08
N PHE A 4 -4.35 -13.91 26.05
CA PHE A 4 -3.45 -13.00 25.34
C PHE A 4 -3.86 -12.94 23.86
N PRO A 5 -4.03 -11.74 23.27
CA PRO A 5 -4.41 -11.62 21.86
C PRO A 5 -3.40 -12.33 20.96
N SER A 6 -3.84 -13.23 20.10
CA SER A 6 -2.93 -13.98 19.21
C SER A 6 -3.58 -14.33 17.88
N LEU A 7 -2.76 -14.31 16.82
CA LEU A 7 -3.06 -14.92 15.54
C LEU A 7 -2.33 -16.27 15.47
N LEU A 8 -3.08 -17.33 15.22
CA LEU A 8 -2.59 -18.71 15.11
C LEU A 8 -2.56 -19.09 13.63
N LEU A 9 -1.36 -19.19 13.07
CA LEU A 9 -1.16 -19.63 11.69
C LEU A 9 -1.14 -21.16 11.64
N GLN A 10 -2.06 -21.74 10.89
CA GLN A 10 -2.11 -23.17 10.58
C GLN A 10 -1.78 -23.38 9.10
N ALA A 11 -1.70 -24.64 8.67
CA ALA A 11 -1.32 -24.98 7.29
C ALA A 11 -2.23 -24.32 6.23
N GLU A 12 -3.52 -24.16 6.52
CA GLU A 12 -4.52 -23.65 5.57
C GLU A 12 -5.36 -22.49 6.11
N THR A 13 -5.25 -22.17 7.40
CA THR A 13 -6.15 -21.23 8.06
C THR A 13 -5.40 -20.31 9.02
N ILE A 14 -6.00 -19.16 9.29
CA ILE A 14 -5.59 -18.26 10.36
C ILE A 14 -6.73 -18.22 11.37
N ALA A 15 -6.45 -18.58 12.62
CA ALA A 15 -7.39 -18.41 13.72
C ALA A 15 -6.98 -17.22 14.59
N ALA A 16 -7.93 -16.45 15.07
CA ALA A 16 -7.69 -15.33 15.97
C ALA A 16 -8.30 -15.62 17.34
N GLN A 17 -7.61 -15.25 18.41
CA GLN A 17 -8.13 -15.35 19.77
C GLN A 17 -7.90 -14.06 20.55
N GLY A 18 -8.95 -13.59 21.22
CA GLY A 18 -8.94 -12.37 21.99
C GLY A 18 -9.27 -11.15 21.12
N ALA A 19 -10.05 -10.21 21.70
CA ALA A 19 -10.73 -9.15 20.97
C ALA A 19 -9.84 -8.32 20.02
N PHE A 20 -8.59 -8.04 20.41
CA PHE A 20 -7.67 -7.30 19.54
C PHE A 20 -7.26 -8.10 18.30
N ALA A 21 -6.89 -9.38 18.44
CA ALA A 21 -6.49 -10.20 17.31
C ALA A 21 -7.69 -10.52 16.40
N GLU A 22 -8.88 -10.72 16.97
CA GLU A 22 -10.13 -10.91 16.23
C GLU A 22 -10.46 -9.67 15.39
N ALA A 23 -10.28 -8.46 15.94
CA ALA A 23 -10.45 -7.22 15.19
C ALA A 23 -9.42 -7.07 14.06
N GLN A 24 -8.16 -7.44 14.28
CA GLN A 24 -7.13 -7.41 13.24
C GLN A 24 -7.40 -8.42 12.13
N ALA A 25 -7.89 -9.62 12.47
CA ALA A 25 -8.18 -10.68 11.50
C ALA A 25 -9.27 -10.30 10.49
N ALA A 26 -10.17 -9.38 10.86
CA ALA A 26 -11.19 -8.86 9.94
C ALA A 26 -10.57 -8.15 8.71
N PHE A 27 -9.33 -7.64 8.81
CA PHE A 27 -8.66 -6.97 7.70
C PHE A 27 -7.94 -7.92 6.73
N PHE A 28 -7.90 -9.22 7.01
CA PHE A 28 -7.32 -10.22 6.10
C PHE A 28 -8.22 -10.55 4.92
N ASP A 29 -9.52 -10.27 5.03
CA ASP A 29 -10.50 -10.42 3.96
C ASP A 29 -11.15 -9.06 3.67
N PRO A 30 -10.43 -8.14 2.98
CA PRO A 30 -10.93 -6.81 2.69
C PRO A 30 -12.10 -6.86 1.70
N ASP A 31 -12.95 -5.82 1.71
CA ASP A 31 -14.06 -5.70 0.77
C ASP A 31 -13.58 -5.81 -0.70
N PRO A 32 -14.02 -6.83 -1.46
CA PRO A 32 -13.64 -7.00 -2.85
C PRO A 32 -13.98 -5.80 -3.75
N GLU A 33 -15.06 -5.07 -3.46
CA GLU A 33 -15.42 -3.88 -4.23
C GLU A 33 -14.47 -2.71 -3.95
N ALA A 34 -13.91 -2.60 -2.75
CA ALA A 34 -12.89 -1.61 -2.43
C ALA A 34 -11.61 -1.88 -3.25
N ALA A 35 -11.14 -3.12 -3.27
CA ALA A 35 -9.97 -3.55 -4.04
C ALA A 35 -10.18 -3.35 -5.56
N LEU A 36 -11.33 -3.79 -6.08
CA LEU A 36 -11.66 -3.62 -7.49
C LEU A 36 -11.85 -2.14 -7.86
N GLY A 37 -12.43 -1.34 -6.97
CA GLY A 37 -12.55 0.10 -7.08
C GLY A 37 -11.20 0.79 -7.17
N LEU A 38 -10.25 0.42 -6.32
CA LEU A 38 -8.88 0.93 -6.37
C LEU A 38 -8.21 0.57 -7.70
N ARG A 39 -8.29 -0.70 -8.13
CA ARG A 39 -7.74 -1.14 -9.43
C ARG A 39 -8.27 -0.29 -10.59
N ARG A 40 -9.59 -0.06 -10.64
CA ARG A 40 -10.21 0.76 -11.70
C ARG A 40 -9.66 2.18 -11.72
N ARG A 41 -9.47 2.79 -10.54
CA ARG A 41 -8.92 4.15 -10.41
C ARG A 41 -7.45 4.22 -10.85
N LEU A 42 -6.63 3.25 -10.44
CA LEU A 42 -5.22 3.19 -10.84
C LEU A 42 -5.08 2.96 -12.35
N ALA A 43 -5.87 2.06 -12.92
CA ALA A 43 -5.86 1.81 -14.37
C ALA A 43 -6.24 3.03 -15.20
N ALA A 44 -7.16 3.87 -14.72
CA ALA A 44 -7.60 5.06 -15.45
C ALA A 44 -6.51 6.14 -15.61
N VAL A 45 -5.47 6.10 -14.77
CA VAL A 45 -4.40 7.12 -14.73
C VAL A 45 -3.00 6.53 -14.90
N ASP A 46 -2.91 5.25 -15.27
CA ASP A 46 -1.67 4.45 -15.24
C ASP A 46 -0.90 4.66 -13.92
N GLY A 47 -1.63 4.51 -12.81
CA GLY A 47 -1.15 4.89 -11.49
C GLY A 47 -0.43 3.77 -10.75
N GLY A 48 0.57 4.14 -9.98
CA GLY A 48 1.20 3.30 -8.96
C GLY A 48 0.91 3.79 -7.54
N VAL A 49 1.05 2.88 -6.58
CA VAL A 49 0.93 3.16 -5.15
C VAL A 49 2.16 2.61 -4.45
N VAL A 50 2.83 3.47 -3.68
CA VAL A 50 3.83 3.05 -2.70
C VAL A 50 3.32 3.41 -1.31
N ALA A 51 3.37 2.47 -0.39
CA ALA A 51 2.84 2.64 0.96
C ALA A 51 3.87 2.22 2.01
N HIS A 52 3.89 2.93 3.14
CA HIS A 52 4.77 2.57 4.26
C HIS A 52 4.18 1.40 5.08
N PHE A 53 5.03 0.59 5.71
CA PHE A 53 4.60 -0.49 6.63
C PHE A 53 3.76 -0.02 7.83
N TYR A 54 3.77 1.28 8.13
CA TYR A 54 3.02 1.87 9.25
C TYR A 54 1.61 2.34 8.88
N MET A 55 1.20 2.16 7.63
CA MET A 55 -0.19 2.41 7.25
C MET A 55 -1.14 1.47 8.00
N ASP A 56 -2.39 1.89 8.21
CA ASP A 56 -3.38 1.10 8.93
C ASP A 56 -3.55 -0.31 8.31
N PRO A 57 -3.72 -1.37 9.13
CA PRO A 57 -3.90 -2.74 8.64
C PRO A 57 -5.05 -2.90 7.65
N GLU A 58 -6.15 -2.17 7.83
CA GLU A 58 -7.29 -2.15 6.91
C GLU A 58 -6.87 -1.70 5.50
N LEU A 59 -6.10 -0.60 5.43
CA LEU A 59 -5.59 -0.07 4.17
C LEU A 59 -4.60 -1.05 3.53
N GLN A 60 -3.70 -1.63 4.33
CA GLN A 60 -2.75 -2.64 3.84
C GLN A 60 -3.47 -3.87 3.27
N GLY A 61 -4.56 -4.31 3.90
CA GLY A 61 -5.41 -5.39 3.40
C GLY A 61 -5.94 -5.08 1.99
N VAL A 62 -6.56 -3.92 1.81
CA VAL A 62 -7.09 -3.49 0.49
C VAL A 62 -5.99 -3.42 -0.56
N LEU A 63 -4.82 -2.85 -0.23
CA LEU A 63 -3.68 -2.77 -1.15
C LEU A 63 -3.19 -4.16 -1.57
N TYR A 64 -3.07 -5.09 -0.63
CA TYR A 64 -2.63 -6.46 -0.90
C TYR A 64 -3.63 -7.23 -1.76
N ALA A 65 -4.92 -7.08 -1.50
CA ALA A 65 -5.98 -7.75 -2.26
C ALA A 65 -6.23 -7.14 -3.65
N THR A 66 -5.72 -5.94 -3.93
CA THR A 66 -5.93 -5.26 -5.21
C THR A 66 -5.03 -5.86 -6.29
N PRO A 67 -5.58 -6.51 -7.34
CA PRO A 67 -4.77 -7.10 -8.39
C PRO A 67 -4.28 -6.02 -9.36
N TRP A 68 -3.15 -5.40 -9.04
CA TRP A 68 -2.51 -4.35 -9.84
C TRP A 68 -0.98 -4.42 -9.72
N PRO A 69 -0.22 -4.38 -10.85
CA PRO A 69 1.23 -4.59 -10.82
C PRO A 69 2.04 -3.45 -10.19
N HIS A 70 1.44 -2.27 -10.02
CA HIS A 70 2.11 -1.08 -9.48
C HIS A 70 1.64 -0.74 -8.06
N ILE A 71 1.57 -1.73 -7.18
CA ILE A 71 1.33 -1.52 -5.73
C ILE A 71 2.50 -2.13 -4.97
N HIS A 72 3.08 -1.39 -4.03
CA HIS A 72 4.15 -1.89 -3.17
C HIS A 72 4.04 -1.33 -1.75
N ILE A 73 4.15 -2.19 -0.74
CA ILE A 73 4.23 -1.81 0.67
C ILE A 73 5.66 -2.08 1.15
N SER A 74 6.36 -1.07 1.66
CA SER A 74 7.76 -1.19 2.10
C SER A 74 8.19 -0.11 3.09
N ASP A 75 9.45 -0.13 3.50
CA ASP A 75 10.08 1.02 4.16
C ASP A 75 10.30 2.18 3.18
N SER A 76 10.62 3.35 3.72
CA SER A 76 10.71 4.62 2.97
C SER A 76 11.83 4.65 1.92
N LEU A 77 12.92 3.91 2.10
CA LEU A 77 14.01 3.86 1.12
C LEU A 77 13.57 3.05 -0.09
N VAL A 78 13.03 1.86 0.17
CA VAL A 78 12.54 0.96 -0.89
C VAL A 78 11.36 1.58 -1.65
N MET A 79 10.51 2.39 -1.01
CA MET A 79 9.38 3.05 -1.68
C MET A 79 9.82 3.90 -2.88
N ALA A 80 10.95 4.61 -2.78
CA ALA A 80 11.44 5.44 -3.86
C ALA A 80 11.95 4.61 -5.05
N ASP A 81 12.75 3.57 -4.79
CA ASP A 81 13.23 2.66 -5.83
C ASP A 81 12.08 1.96 -6.55
N ARG A 82 11.04 1.58 -5.80
CA ARG A 82 9.83 0.98 -6.37
C ARG A 82 9.04 1.96 -7.23
N ALA A 83 8.94 3.22 -6.83
CA ALA A 83 8.30 4.25 -7.65
C ALA A 83 9.03 4.46 -8.99
N VAL A 84 10.37 4.46 -8.98
CA VAL A 84 11.18 4.53 -10.21
C VAL A 84 10.93 3.32 -11.10
N ALA A 85 10.95 2.10 -10.55
CA ALA A 85 10.66 0.89 -11.30
C ALA A 85 9.23 0.87 -11.90
N MET A 86 8.24 1.41 -11.17
CA MET A 86 6.88 1.58 -11.69
C MET A 86 6.85 2.57 -12.85
N ALA A 87 7.54 3.71 -12.73
CA ALA A 87 7.66 4.69 -13.81
C ALA A 87 8.33 4.08 -15.06
N GLU A 88 9.37 3.25 -14.87
CA GLU A 88 10.03 2.45 -15.91
C GLU A 88 9.09 1.52 -16.64
N ALA A 89 8.16 0.91 -15.90
CA ALA A 89 7.13 0.04 -16.43
C ALA A 89 5.91 0.78 -17.03
N GLY A 90 5.90 2.12 -17.03
CA GLY A 90 4.88 2.94 -17.69
C GLY A 90 3.89 3.63 -16.76
N ALA A 91 4.08 3.57 -15.43
CA ALA A 91 3.27 4.34 -14.50
C ALA A 91 3.48 5.85 -14.70
N ARG A 92 2.38 6.59 -14.85
CA ARG A 92 2.38 8.06 -15.08
C ARG A 92 2.09 8.86 -13.82
N THR A 93 1.55 8.21 -12.81
CA THR A 93 1.23 8.82 -11.51
C THR A 93 1.65 7.89 -10.37
N ILE A 94 2.15 8.43 -9.27
CA ILE A 94 2.51 7.67 -8.07
C ILE A 94 1.82 8.30 -6.86
N ALA A 95 0.93 7.56 -6.21
CA ALA A 95 0.38 7.93 -4.91
C ALA A 95 1.27 7.38 -3.79
N VAL A 96 1.65 8.24 -2.86
CA VAL A 96 2.51 7.90 -1.73
C VAL A 96 1.68 7.90 -0.45
N LEU A 97 1.47 6.71 0.12
CA LEU A 97 0.75 6.53 1.38
C LEU A 97 1.77 6.45 2.52
N GLY A 98 1.97 7.58 3.19
CA GLY A 98 2.95 7.76 4.25
C GLY A 98 2.97 9.21 4.68
N VAL A 99 4.05 9.62 5.33
CA VAL A 99 4.24 11.01 5.73
C VAL A 99 4.85 11.85 4.61
N ASP A 100 4.93 13.16 4.82
CA ASP A 100 5.41 14.16 3.86
C ASP A 100 6.81 13.86 3.28
N PHE A 101 7.79 13.59 4.14
CA PHE A 101 9.17 13.35 3.68
C PHE A 101 9.27 12.15 2.74
N MET A 102 8.39 11.15 2.88
CA MET A 102 8.39 9.97 2.00
C MET A 102 7.94 10.35 0.59
N SER A 103 6.99 11.28 0.48
CA SER A 103 6.55 11.80 -0.82
C SER A 103 7.64 12.65 -1.47
N GLU A 104 8.34 13.45 -0.67
CA GLU A 104 9.49 14.24 -1.13
C GLU A 104 10.65 13.36 -1.58
N ASN A 105 10.95 12.28 -0.86
CA ASN A 105 11.96 11.30 -1.23
C ASN A 105 11.63 10.62 -2.58
N VAL A 106 10.38 10.16 -2.75
CA VAL A 106 9.90 9.59 -4.01
C VAL A 106 10.04 10.59 -5.17
N ARG A 107 9.63 11.84 -4.96
CA ARG A 107 9.77 12.91 -5.96
C ARG A 107 11.23 13.15 -6.34
N ALA A 108 12.11 13.32 -5.35
CA ALA A 108 13.53 13.56 -5.56
C ALA A 108 14.20 12.42 -6.34
N MET A 109 13.88 11.17 -6.01
CA MET A 109 14.44 10.00 -6.69
C MET A 109 13.93 9.86 -8.13
N LEU A 110 12.64 10.10 -8.38
CA LEU A 110 12.11 10.13 -9.75
C LEU A 110 12.80 11.22 -10.58
N ASP A 111 13.03 12.41 -10.01
CA ASP A 111 13.74 13.49 -10.71
C ASP A 111 15.20 13.11 -11.02
N ALA A 112 15.90 12.52 -10.06
CA ALA A 112 17.26 12.02 -10.24
C ALA A 112 17.35 10.93 -11.31
N SER A 113 16.30 10.12 -11.47
CA SER A 113 16.16 9.09 -12.51
C SER A 113 15.63 9.63 -13.86
N GLY A 114 15.47 10.95 -14.01
CA GLY A 114 14.98 11.56 -15.26
C GLY A 114 13.49 11.35 -15.51
N ARG A 115 12.70 11.09 -14.46
CA ARG A 115 11.25 10.86 -14.48
C ARG A 115 10.46 12.01 -13.85
N SER A 116 10.84 13.24 -14.17
CA SER A 116 10.14 14.45 -13.72
C SER A 116 8.75 14.62 -14.35
N ASP A 117 8.44 13.84 -15.39
CA ASP A 117 7.15 13.77 -16.07
C ASP A 117 6.07 12.99 -15.28
N VAL A 118 6.47 12.10 -14.37
CA VAL A 118 5.56 11.30 -13.55
C VAL A 118 5.01 12.14 -12.41
N ALA A 119 3.70 12.24 -12.23
CA ALA A 119 3.12 13.02 -11.14
C ALA A 119 3.19 12.27 -9.79
N VAL A 120 3.57 12.96 -8.72
CA VAL A 120 3.60 12.39 -7.35
C VAL A 120 2.50 13.01 -6.51
N TYR A 121 1.64 12.17 -5.93
CA TYR A 121 0.54 12.58 -5.06
C TYR A 121 0.85 12.18 -3.62
N ARG A 122 0.86 13.18 -2.74
CA ARG A 122 0.92 13.01 -1.28
C ARG A 122 -0.50 12.89 -0.74
N VAL A 123 -0.73 11.92 0.16
CA VAL A 123 -1.98 11.87 0.92
C VAL A 123 -2.03 13.04 1.89
N SER A 124 -3.11 13.81 1.85
CA SER A 124 -3.38 14.89 2.81
C SER A 124 -4.27 14.37 3.94
N GLU A 125 -4.10 14.93 5.13
CA GLU A 125 -5.13 14.85 6.17
C GLU A 125 -6.44 15.45 5.62
N ARG A 126 -7.57 14.87 6.03
CA ARG A 126 -8.92 15.29 5.65
C ARG A 126 -9.55 16.11 6.75
#